data_AF-A0A4Y2HP92-F1
#
_entry.id   AF-A0A4Y2HP92-F1
#
_cell.length_a   1.000
_cell.length_b   1.000
_cell.length_c   1.000
_cell.angle_alpha   90.00
_cell.angle_beta   90.00
_cell.angle_gamma   90.00
#
_symmetry.space_group_name_H-M   'P 1'
#
loop_
_entity.id
_entity.type
_entity.pdbx_description
1 polymer ?
#
loop_
_entity_poly.entity_id
_entity_poly.type
_entity_poly.pdbx_seq_one_letter_code
_entity_poly.pdbx_strand_id
1 'polypeptide(L)'
;MRGYSDLFTNFCDRLQQTKASLQLLYTNQILTPAEMFEFCHEHLEGIAFTYIKDKEIIQHHNNKLLDRFENSVAITGTRSFHSFVPVTESNLKCFITSHKRFYCMCM
;
A
#
# COMPACT_ATOMS: atom_id res chain seq x y z
N MET A 1 -41.01 -2.60 -21.62
CA MET A 1 -40.69 -3.57 -20.55
C MET A 1 -39.35 -4.31 -20.75
N ARG A 2 -38.31 -3.71 -21.37
CA ARG A 2 -36.96 -4.33 -21.47
C ARG A 2 -35.95 -3.82 -20.44
N GLY A 3 -36.15 -2.62 -19.87
CA GLY A 3 -35.16 -2.03 -18.95
C GLY A 3 -35.09 -2.66 -17.55
N TYR A 4 -36.15 -3.35 -17.10
CA TYR A 4 -36.19 -3.93 -15.75
C TYR A 4 -35.53 -5.32 -15.68
N SER A 5 -35.65 -6.12 -16.74
CA SER A 5 -34.97 -7.41 -16.84
C SER A 5 -33.46 -7.24 -16.86
N ASP A 6 -32.97 -6.25 -17.63
CA ASP A 6 -31.53 -6.05 -17.83
C ASP A 6 -30.86 -5.55 -16.54
N LEU A 7 -31.53 -4.70 -15.77
CA LEU A 7 -31.04 -4.23 -14.46
C LEU A 7 -30.99 -5.35 -13.41
N PHE A 8 -32.00 -6.23 -13.40
CA PHE A 8 -32.05 -7.36 -12.48
C PHE A 8 -30.97 -8.39 -12.81
N THR A 9 -30.78 -8.72 -14.08
CA THR A 9 -29.71 -9.62 -14.54
C THR A 9 -28.33 -9.05 -14.18
N ASN A 10 -28.07 -7.77 -14.45
CA ASN A 10 -26.81 -7.11 -14.07
C ASN A 10 -26.56 -7.13 -12.55
N PHE A 11 -27.60 -7.00 -11.73
CA PHE A 11 -27.47 -7.07 -10.28
C PHE A 11 -27.13 -8.49 -9.81
N CYS A 12 -27.82 -9.49 -10.35
CA CYS A 12 -27.54 -10.90 -10.07
C CYS A 12 -26.13 -11.31 -10.52
N ASP A 13 -25.68 -10.85 -11.69
CA ASP A 13 -24.33 -11.12 -12.20
C ASP A 13 -23.25 -10.53 -11.28
N ARG A 14 -23.43 -9.29 -10.82
CA ARG A 14 -22.52 -8.70 -9.83
C ARG A 14 -22.50 -9.47 -8.52
N LEU A 15 -23.66 -9.90 -8.02
CA LEU A 15 -23.71 -10.71 -6.78
C LEU A 15 -23.02 -12.06 -6.97
N GLN A 16 -23.18 -12.70 -8.13
CA GLN A 16 -22.47 -13.94 -8.45
C GLN A 16 -20.95 -13.73 -8.58
N GLN A 17 -20.52 -12.64 -9.20
CA GLN A 17 -19.10 -12.26 -9.26
C GLN A 17 -18.50 -12.02 -7.87
N THR A 18 -19.19 -11.27 -7.00
CA THR A 18 -18.73 -11.02 -5.63
C THR A 18 -18.68 -12.32 -4.82
N LYS A 19 -19.68 -13.19 -4.98
CA LYS A 19 -19.71 -14.50 -4.33
C LYS A 19 -18.59 -15.41 -4.84
N ALA A 20 -18.34 -15.44 -6.15
CA ALA A 20 -17.23 -16.17 -6.75
C ALA A 20 -15.87 -15.62 -6.29
N SER A 21 -15.73 -14.29 -6.15
CA SER A 21 -14.52 -13.67 -5.61
C SER A 21 -14.28 -14.04 -4.14
N LEU A 22 -15.32 -14.13 -3.33
CA LEU A 22 -15.25 -14.57 -1.93
C LEU A 22 -15.00 -16.08 -1.80
N GLN A 23 -15.46 -16.85 -2.79
CA GLN A 23 -15.35 -18.32 -2.85
C GLN A 23 -14.18 -18.81 -3.71
N LEU A 24 -13.29 -17.91 -4.16
CA LEU A 24 -12.07 -18.29 -4.86
C LEU A 24 -11.33 -19.29 -3.98
N LEU A 25 -11.32 -20.56 -4.38
CA LEU A 25 -10.47 -21.57 -3.76
C LEU A 25 -9.06 -21.01 -3.70
N TYR A 26 -8.36 -21.20 -2.58
CA TYR A 26 -6.96 -20.77 -2.38
C TYR A 26 -5.98 -21.34 -3.42
N THR A 27 -6.45 -22.16 -4.36
CA THR A 27 -5.75 -22.55 -5.57
C THR A 27 -5.34 -21.31 -6.35
N ASN A 28 -4.04 -21.00 -6.32
CA ASN A 28 -3.37 -19.89 -7.03
C ASN A 28 -3.37 -18.52 -6.32
N GLN A 29 -3.60 -18.47 -5.01
CA GLN A 29 -3.32 -17.24 -4.26
C GLN A 29 -1.84 -17.15 -3.89
N ILE A 30 -1.29 -15.95 -3.98
CA ILE A 30 0.04 -15.64 -3.44
C ILE A 30 -0.12 -15.49 -1.93
N LEU A 31 0.31 -16.49 -1.16
CA LEU A 31 0.12 -16.56 0.29
C LEU A 31 1.41 -16.24 1.06
N THR A 32 2.55 -16.40 0.39
CA THR A 32 3.86 -16.17 0.99
C THR A 32 4.65 -15.08 0.25
N PRO A 33 5.56 -14.36 0.95
CA PRO A 33 6.47 -13.42 0.30
C PRO A 33 7.36 -14.07 -0.76
N ALA A 34 7.68 -15.37 -0.61
CA ALA A 34 8.45 -16.12 -1.59
C ALA A 34 7.64 -16.33 -2.89
N GLU A 35 6.39 -16.79 -2.79
CA GLU A 35 5.48 -16.89 -3.94
C GLU A 35 5.26 -15.54 -4.62
N MET A 36 5.19 -14.46 -3.83
CA MET A 36 5.06 -13.11 -4.37
C MET A 36 6.27 -12.71 -5.18
N PHE A 37 7.47 -13.02 -4.68
CA PHE A 37 8.71 -12.75 -5.38
C PHE A 37 8.78 -13.53 -6.70
N GLU A 38 8.49 -14.84 -6.69
CA GLU A 38 8.52 -15.66 -7.90
C GLU A 38 7.51 -15.14 -8.93
N PHE A 39 6.27 -14.88 -8.51
CA PHE A 39 5.25 -14.32 -9.40
C PHE A 39 5.70 -13.02 -10.05
N CYS A 40 6.20 -12.07 -9.25
CA CYS A 40 6.68 -10.79 -9.75
C CYS A 40 7.89 -10.97 -10.68
N HIS A 41 8.82 -11.84 -10.34
CA HIS A 41 10.02 -12.08 -11.14
C HIS A 41 9.69 -12.70 -12.50
N GLU A 42 8.72 -13.61 -12.55
CA GLU A 42 8.29 -14.30 -13.77
C GLU A 42 7.40 -13.42 -14.66
N HIS A 43 6.55 -12.57 -14.09
CA HIS A 43 5.47 -11.91 -14.84
C HIS A 43 5.64 -10.39 -15.01
N LEU A 44 6.51 -9.74 -14.23
CA LEU A 44 6.71 -8.29 -14.28
C LEU A 44 8.08 -7.94 -14.86
N GLU A 45 8.08 -7.54 -16.12
CA GLU A 45 9.29 -7.11 -16.82
C GLU A 45 9.69 -5.67 -16.46
N GLY A 46 10.99 -5.39 -16.46
CA GLY A 46 11.53 -4.04 -16.26
C GLY A 46 11.61 -3.58 -14.79
N ILE A 47 11.23 -4.42 -13.82
CA ILE A 47 11.34 -4.14 -12.39
C ILE A 47 12.28 -5.17 -11.74
N ALA A 48 13.29 -4.68 -11.01
CA ALA A 48 14.16 -5.54 -10.23
C ALA A 48 13.50 -5.87 -8.88
N PHE A 49 13.23 -7.16 -8.65
CA PHE A 49 12.76 -7.65 -7.36
C PHE A 49 13.92 -8.25 -6.57
N THR A 50 13.89 -8.12 -5.25
CA THR A 50 14.88 -8.74 -4.35
C THR A 50 14.16 -9.39 -3.19
N TYR A 51 14.48 -10.66 -2.92
CA TYR A 51 13.93 -11.39 -1.79
C TYR A 51 15.01 -11.70 -0.76
N ILE A 52 14.83 -11.18 0.45
CA ILE A 52 15.77 -11.35 1.56
C ILE A 52 15.31 -12.55 2.40
N LYS A 53 16.13 -13.61 2.46
CA LYS A 53 15.86 -14.82 3.27
C LYS A 53 16.60 -14.83 4.61
N ASP A 54 17.62 -13.98 4.73
CA ASP A 54 18.49 -13.94 5.90
C ASP A 54 17.74 -13.39 7.12
N LYS A 55 17.58 -14.25 8.13
CA LYS A 55 16.84 -13.92 9.36
C LYS A 55 17.53 -12.84 10.18
N GLU A 56 18.85 -12.78 10.17
CA GLU A 56 19.62 -11.78 10.92
C GLU A 56 19.44 -10.40 10.28
N ILE A 57 19.48 -10.34 8.94
CA ILE A 57 19.22 -9.11 8.20
C ILE A 57 17.79 -8.63 8.46
N ILE A 58 16.80 -9.52 8.37
CA ILE A 58 15.39 -9.20 8.65
C ILE A 58 15.23 -8.69 10.09
N GLN A 59 15.81 -9.39 11.07
CA GLN A 59 15.70 -9.02 12.47
C GLN A 59 16.35 -7.67 12.77
N HIS A 60 17.57 -7.45 12.27
CA HIS A 60 18.26 -6.18 12.43
C HIS A 60 17.47 -5.02 11.80
N HIS A 61 16.87 -5.24 10.64
CA HIS A 61 16.01 -4.24 10.00
C HIS A 61 14.74 -3.97 10.81
N ASN A 62 14.09 -5.01 11.33
CA ASN A 62 12.92 -4.89 12.19
C ASN A 62 13.23 -4.10 13.47
N ASN A 63 14.37 -4.38 14.13
CA ASN A 63 14.78 -3.64 15.31
C ASN A 63 14.97 -2.14 15.02
N LYS A 64 15.58 -1.80 13.87
CA LYS A 64 15.71 -0.40 13.43
C LYS A 64 14.35 0.25 13.14
N LEU A 65 13.39 -0.50 12.60
CA LEU A 65 12.04 0.01 12.35
C LEU A 65 11.30 0.25 13.66
N LEU A 66 11.40 -0.68 14.61
CA LEU A 66 10.81 -0.54 15.95
C LEU A 66 11.34 0.70 16.65
N ASP A 67 12.66 0.89 16.67
CA ASP A 67 13.30 2.08 17.23
C ASP A 67 12.79 3.39 16.60
N ARG A 68 12.60 3.42 15.27
CA ARG A 68 12.02 4.58 14.58
C ARG A 68 10.59 4.86 15.01
N PHE A 69 9.77 3.84 15.24
CA PHE A 69 8.40 4.03 15.69
C PHE A 69 8.33 4.50 17.14
N GLU A 70 9.11 3.88 18.03
CA GLU A 70 9.18 4.23 19.45
C GLU A 70 9.69 5.66 19.67
N ASN A 71 10.69 6.08 18.89
CA ASN A 71 11.27 7.42 18.98
C ASN A 71 10.62 8.43 18.02
N SER A 72 9.55 8.07 17.32
CA SER A 72 8.88 9.01 16.41
C SER A 72 8.12 10.09 17.17
N VAL A 73 8.19 11.33 16.68
CA VAL A 73 7.44 12.47 17.21
C VAL A 73 6.40 12.91 16.18
N ALA A 74 5.15 13.01 16.61
CA ALA A 74 4.08 13.52 15.77
C ALA A 74 4.21 15.04 15.60
N ILE A 75 4.25 15.51 14.35
CA ILE A 75 4.26 16.94 14.05
C ILE A 75 2.81 17.45 14.10
N THR A 76 2.52 18.31 15.08
CA THR A 76 1.17 18.85 15.28
C THR A 76 0.71 19.70 14.09
N GLY A 77 -0.60 19.79 13.88
CA GLY A 77 -1.17 20.61 12.80
C GLY A 77 -0.98 20.07 11.38
N THR A 78 -0.37 18.89 11.20
CA THR A 78 -0.07 18.34 9.86
C THR A 78 -1.15 17.45 9.25
N ARG A 79 -2.23 17.14 9.99
CA ARG A 79 -3.28 16.20 9.58
C ARG A 79 -4.02 16.58 8.29
N SER A 80 -4.00 17.85 7.88
CA SER A 80 -4.65 18.35 6.67
C SER A 80 -3.76 18.29 5.42
N PHE A 81 -2.48 17.92 5.57
CA PHE A 81 -1.57 17.74 4.44
C PHE A 81 -1.64 16.31 3.90
N HIS A 82 -1.54 16.19 2.58
CA HIS A 82 -1.59 14.93 1.83
C HIS A 82 -0.23 14.51 1.26
N SER A 83 0.78 15.38 1.34
CA SER A 83 2.14 15.07 0.89
C SER A 83 3.17 15.81 1.73
N PHE A 84 4.30 15.15 2.00
CA PHE A 84 5.42 15.64 2.80
C PHE A 84 6.72 15.32 2.06
N VAL A 85 7.59 16.33 1.90
CA VAL A 85 8.90 16.17 1.30
C VAL A 85 9.94 16.75 2.27
N PRO A 86 10.84 15.92 2.84
CA PRO A 86 11.93 16.43 3.67
C PRO A 86 12.84 17.33 2.83
N VAL A 87 13.12 18.53 3.35
CA VAL A 87 14.02 19.51 2.72
C VAL A 87 15.33 19.56 3.48
N THR A 88 15.26 19.60 4.80
CA THR A 88 16.40 19.50 5.72
C THR A 88 16.01 18.62 6.91
N GLU A 89 16.95 18.37 7.81
CA GLU A 89 16.69 17.62 9.06
C GLU A 89 15.51 18.19 9.86
N SER A 90 15.38 19.52 9.93
CA SER A 90 14.33 20.22 10.66
C SER A 90 13.23 20.84 9.80
N ASN A 91 13.22 20.66 8.47
CA ASN A 91 12.23 21.30 7.60
C ASN A 91 11.57 20.30 6.65
N LEU A 92 10.23 20.37 6.61
CA LEU A 92 9.39 19.62 5.69
C LEU A 92 8.61 20.57 4.79
N LYS A 93 8.55 20.22 3.52
CA LYS A 93 7.62 20.81 2.57
C LYS A 93 6.32 20.00 2.60
N CYS A 94 5.21 20.66 2.85
CA CYS A 94 3.90 20.05 3.11
C CYS A 94 2.87 20.56 2.08
N PHE A 95 1.92 19.72 1.66
CA PHE A 95 0.93 20.05 0.63
C PHE A 95 -0.50 19.71 1.06
N ILE A 96 -1.41 20.69 1.05
CA ILE A 96 -2.83 20.49 1.40
C ILE A 96 -3.58 19.82 0.26
N THR A 97 -3.17 20.07 -0.98
CA THR A 97 -3.62 19.37 -2.18
C THR A 97 -2.41 19.23 -3.09
N SER A 98 -2.47 18.38 -4.12
CA SER A 98 -1.36 18.17 -5.07
C SER A 98 -0.77 19.45 -5.70
N HIS A 99 -1.46 20.59 -5.57
CA HIS A 99 -1.10 21.85 -6.22
C HIS A 99 -0.78 23.01 -5.25
N LYS A 100 -1.07 22.90 -3.92
CA LYS A 100 -0.79 23.98 -2.96
C LYS A 100 0.32 23.62 -1.98
N ARG A 101 1.32 24.51 -1.87
CA ARG A 101 2.57 24.33 -1.11
C ARG A 101 2.56 25.13 0.18
N PHE A 102 3.04 24.53 1.25
CA PHE A 102 3.35 25.17 2.52
C PHE A 102 4.71 24.67 3.04
N TYR A 103 5.37 25.48 3.85
CA TYR A 103 6.60 25.10 4.55
C TYR A 103 6.28 24.91 6.02
N CYS A 104 6.64 23.74 6.54
CA CYS A 104 6.41 23.33 7.90
C CYS A 104 7.78 23.14 8.58
N MET A 105 8.05 23.86 9.67
CA MET A 105 9.25 23.63 10.48
C MET A 105 8.96 22.54 11.50
N CYS A 106 9.83 21.54 11.56
CA CYS A 106 9.78 20.45 12.53
C CYS A 106 10.66 20.89 13.70
N MET A 107 10.03 21.19 14.84
CA MET A 107 10.72 21.35 16.13
C MET A 107 10.72 20.02 16.87
#